data_AF-A0A642C589-F1
#
_entry.id   AF-A0A642C589-F1
#
_cell.length_a   1.000
_cell.length_b   1.000
_cell.length_c   1.000
_cell.angle_alpha   90.00
_cell.angle_beta   90.00
_cell.angle_gamma   90.00
#
_symmetry.space_group_name_H-M   'P 1'
#
loop_
_entity.id
_entity.type
_entity.pdbx_description
1 polymer ?
#
loop_
_entity_poly.entity_id
_entity_poly.type
_entity_poly.pdbx_seq_one_letter_code
_entity_poly.pdbx_strand_id
1 'polypeptide(L)' 'AGEWLLAADLLQRIQKASKMKFSPRQVSYLGRILQKLGVKSYRRSHGVYYHVVPISFDNE' A
#
# COMPACT_ATOMS: atom_id res chain seq x y z
N ALA A 1 13.99 6.01 5.88
CA ALA A 1 13.97 6.09 4.40
C ALA A 1 12.64 5.55 3.90
N GLY A 2 12.05 6.16 2.87
CA GLY A 2 10.79 5.67 2.30
C GLY A 2 11.01 4.54 1.28
N GLU A 3 9.98 3.76 1.04
CA GLU A 3 9.95 2.64 0.09
C GLU A 3 8.80 2.80 -0.91
N TRP A 4 8.88 2.08 -2.03
CA TRP A 4 7.89 2.15 -3.10
C TRP A 4 7.18 0.81 -3.24
N LEU A 5 5.86 0.80 -3.06
CA LEU A 5 5.07 -0.42 -2.98
C LEU A 5 3.85 -0.37 -3.89
N LEU A 6 3.46 -1.51 -4.43
CA LEU A 6 2.17 -1.64 -5.09
C LEU A 6 1.04 -1.59 -4.05
N ALA A 7 -0.17 -1.26 -4.51
CA ALA A 7 -1.37 -1.39 -3.68
C ALA A 7 -1.55 -2.82 -3.14
N ALA A 8 -1.13 -3.83 -3.90
CA ALA A 8 -1.15 -5.23 -3.48
C ALA A 8 -0.22 -5.49 -2.29
N ASP A 9 1.03 -5.00 -2.36
CA ASP A 9 2.02 -5.18 -1.31
C ASP A 9 1.59 -4.48 -0.01
N LEU A 10 1.05 -3.25 -0.14
CA LEU A 10 0.47 -2.50 0.97
C LEU A 10 -0.65 -3.29 1.65
N LEU A 11 -1.60 -3.80 0.85
CA LEU A 11 -2.74 -4.55 1.35
C LEU A 11 -2.29 -5.87 2.01
N GLN A 12 -1.26 -6.53 1.46
CA GLN A 12 -0.67 -7.74 2.03
C GLN A 12 -0.03 -7.48 3.40
N ARG A 13 0.65 -6.34 3.56
CA ARG A 13 1.21 -5.92 4.87
C ARG A 13 0.12 -5.67 5.89
N ILE A 14 -0.94 -4.95 5.49
CA ILE A 14 -2.11 -4.72 6.35
C ILE A 14 -2.73 -6.06 6.75
N GLN A 15 -2.94 -6.97 5.80
CA GLN A 15 -3.47 -8.32 6.06
C GLN A 15 -2.62 -9.09 7.07
N LYS A 16 -1.29 -9.03 6.96
CA LYS A 16 -0.38 -9.68 7.91
C LYS A 16 -0.49 -9.08 9.32
N ALA A 17 -0.62 -7.76 9.42
CA ALA A 17 -0.72 -7.06 10.69
C ALA A 17 -2.10 -7.19 11.37
N SER A 18 -3.18 -7.14 10.59
CA SER A 18 -4.55 -7.11 11.10
C SER A 18 -5.25 -8.47 11.11
N LYS A 19 -4.65 -9.50 10.50
CA LYS A 19 -5.27 -10.82 10.23
C LYS A 19 -6.52 -10.76 9.35
N MET A 20 -6.79 -9.63 8.70
CA MET A 20 -7.92 -9.46 7.78
C MET A 20 -7.67 -10.15 6.44
N LYS A 21 -8.72 -10.65 5.79
CA LYS A 21 -8.65 -11.17 4.41
C LYS A 21 -9.13 -10.11 3.44
N PHE A 22 -8.39 -9.92 2.35
CA PHE A 22 -8.81 -9.04 1.27
C PHE A 22 -8.95 -9.78 -0.06
N SER A 23 -9.95 -9.36 -0.84
CA SER A 23 -10.22 -9.81 -2.20
C SER A 23 -9.41 -9.01 -3.22
N PRO A 24 -9.18 -9.55 -4.43
CA PRO A 24 -8.54 -8.81 -5.51
C PRO A 24 -9.22 -7.47 -5.85
N ARG A 25 -10.55 -7.38 -5.71
CA ARG A 25 -11.30 -6.13 -5.94
C ARG A 25 -10.91 -5.04 -4.92
N GLN A 26 -10.60 -5.42 -3.68
CA GLN A 26 -10.15 -4.47 -2.65
C GLN A 26 -8.77 -3.88 -2.95
N VAL A 27 -7.87 -4.64 -3.60
CA VAL A 27 -6.57 -4.11 -4.07
C VAL A 27 -6.79 -2.97 -5.06
N SER A 28 -7.63 -3.18 -6.08
CA SER A 28 -7.94 -2.15 -7.09
C SER A 28 -8.68 -0.94 -6.49
N TYR A 29 -9.51 -1.17 -5.46
CA TYR A 29 -10.18 -0.09 -4.75
C TYR A 29 -9.19 0.74 -3.93
N LEU A 30 -8.26 0.09 -3.20
CA LEU A 30 -7.20 0.77 -2.46
C LEU A 30 -6.35 1.66 -3.38
N GLY A 31 -5.89 1.13 -4.53
CA GLY A 31 -5.12 1.94 -5.47
C GLY A 31 -5.85 3.21 -5.93
N ARG A 32 -7.15 3.11 -6.21
CA ARG A 32 -7.98 4.28 -6.56
C ARG A 32 -8.12 5.26 -5.40
N ILE A 33 -8.26 4.79 -4.16
CA ILE A 33 -8.28 5.65 -2.97
C ILE A 33 -6.96 6.41 -2.84
N LEU A 34 -5.83 5.73 -2.93
CA LEU A 34 -4.50 6.36 -2.79
C LEU A 34 -4.26 7.43 -3.87
N GLN A 35 -4.69 7.17 -5.11
CA GLN A 35 -4.64 8.15 -6.19
C GLN A 35 -5.53 9.37 -5.90
N LYS A 36 -6.77 9.14 -5.45
CA LYS A 36 -7.70 10.22 -5.09
C LYS A 36 -7.19 11.07 -3.93
N LEU A 37 -6.46 10.46 -3.00
CA LEU A 37 -5.82 11.15 -1.87
C LEU A 37 -4.53 11.89 -2.27
N GLY A 38 -4.11 11.83 -3.53
CA GLY A 38 -2.88 12.49 -3.99
C GLY A 38 -1.59 11.87 -3.42
N VAL A 39 -1.62 10.61 -3.01
CA VAL A 39 -0.43 9.92 -2.49
C VAL A 39 0.63 9.88 -3.57
N LYS A 40 1.85 10.30 -3.22
CA LYS A 40 3.00 10.32 -4.12
C LYS A 40 3.17 8.93 -4.76
N SER A 41 3.08 8.90 -6.09
CA SER A 41 3.07 7.66 -6.85
C SER A 41 3.77 7.80 -8.20
N TYR A 42 4.17 6.67 -8.78
CA TYR A 42 4.64 6.59 -10.16
C TYR A 42 4.15 5.30 -10.81
N ARG A 43 4.03 5.28 -12.14
CA ARG A 43 3.65 4.08 -12.90
C ARG A 43 4.86 3.36 -13.48
N ARG A 44 4.86 2.03 -13.39
CA ARG A 44 5.78 1.11 -14.10
C ARG A 44 5.01 -0.05 -14.73
N SER A 45 5.73 -0.95 -15.39
CA SER A 45 5.16 -2.12 -16.09
C SER A 45 4.23 -2.96 -15.21
N HIS A 46 4.61 -3.18 -13.95
CA HIS A 46 3.85 -4.00 -12.99
C HIS A 46 2.72 -3.25 -12.26
N GLY A 47 2.52 -1.95 -12.53
CA GLY A 47 1.45 -1.16 -11.92
C GLY A 47 1.90 0.18 -11.34
N VAL A 48 1.06 0.74 -10.47
CA VAL A 48 1.30 2.02 -9.80
C VAL A 48 1.91 1.76 -8.44
N TYR A 49 3.09 2.35 -8.23
CA TYR A 49 3.84 2.29 -6.99
C TYR A 49 3.54 3.54 -6.17
N TYR A 50 3.37 3.38 -4.86
CA TYR A 50 3.11 4.44 -3.90
C TYR A 50 4.30 4.57 -2.95
N HIS A 51 4.66 5.80 -2.61
CA HIS A 51 5.71 6.07 -1.64
C HIS A 51 5.16 5.87 -0.22
N VAL A 52 5.83 5.04 0.56
CA VAL A 52 5.42 4.63 1.91
C VAL A 52 6.58 4.88 2.85
N VAL A 53 6.28 5.39 4.04
CA VAL A 53 7.26 5.56 5.12
C VAL A 53 6.86 4.61 6.24
N PRO A 54 7.56 3.49 6.46
CA PRO A 54 7.26 2.59 7.56
C PRO A 54 7.52 3.31 8.87
N ILE A 55 6.57 3.19 9.79
CA ILE A 55 6.71 3.67 11.16
C ILE A 55 7.22 2.47 11.97
N SER A 56 8.43 2.57 12.53
CA SER A 56 8.85 1.68 13.60
C SER A 56 8.10 2.12 14.85
N PHE A 57 7.18 1.27 15.33
CA PHE A 57 6.78 1.35 16.73
C PHE A 57 7.92 0.69 17.50
N ASP A 58 8.98 1.44 17.75
CA ASP A 58 9.91 1.06 18.81
C ASP A 58 9.07 1.03 20.09
N ASN A 59 8.99 -0.14 20.73
CA ASN A 59 8.24 -0.31 21.97
C ASN A 59 8.95 0.53 23.03
N GLU A 60 8.45 1.73 23.29
CA GLU A 60 8.72 2.51 24.49
C GLU A 60 7.95 1.92 25.68
#